data_AF-A0A7X8GU15-F1
#
_entry.id   AF-A0A7X8GU15-F1
#
_cell.length_a   1.000
_cell.length_b   1.000
_cell.length_c   1.000
_cell.angle_alpha   90.00
_cell.angle_beta   90.00
_cell.angle_gamma   90.00
#
_symmetry.space_group_name_H-M   'P 1'
#
loop_
_entity.id
_entity.type
_entity.pdbx_description
1 polymer ?
#
loop_
_entity_poly.entity_id
_entity_poly.type
_entity_poly.pdbx_seq_one_letter_code
_entity_poly.pdbx_strand_id
1 'polypeptide(L)'
;LNVTTNGLTGVRTVEYMAIPRYEGSYSIPPVEFTYFDLSSNSYKTLTTPEYALQIDKGDPSSATVGTFVNRQDIRVEQDIRFLKTGDPSYTSSVNFLAGSLGYWLWYIVPLLLLVIGYIINRKQAIENANVALTRTRKANKVAIKRLKVAETHLKAQDKESFYEEVLRAIWGYFSDKLSIPVARLSKDNIEAELAGQGIDDALVEKFMSILDTCEFARYAPAESTAEMDRIYNETLGAIGEMENKLKKNR
;
A
#
# COMPACT_ATOMS: atom_id res chain seq x y z
N LEU A 1 -0.60 3.59 63.11
CA LEU A 1 -0.70 2.80 61.86
C LEU A 1 0.72 2.58 61.36
N ASN A 2 1.16 1.32 61.24
CA ASN A 2 2.50 0.97 60.79
C ASN A 2 2.44 0.43 59.36
N VAL A 3 3.31 0.93 58.49
CA VAL A 3 3.47 0.43 57.12
C VAL A 3 4.42 -0.76 57.17
N THR A 4 3.94 -1.94 56.75
CA THR A 4 4.75 -3.16 56.61
C THR A 4 4.83 -3.56 55.14
N THR A 5 5.72 -4.48 54.80
CA THR A 5 5.87 -5.02 53.43
C THR A 5 4.58 -5.68 52.90
N ASN A 6 3.67 -6.08 53.79
CA ASN A 6 2.38 -6.70 53.44
C ASN A 6 1.19 -5.73 53.54
N GLY A 7 1.44 -4.42 53.71
CA GLY A 7 0.41 -3.38 53.81
C GLY A 7 0.41 -2.61 55.14
N LEU A 8 -0.64 -1.81 55.34
CA LEU A 8 -0.81 -0.96 56.52
C LEU A 8 -1.57 -1.71 57.63
N THR A 9 -0.98 -1.82 58.82
CA THR A 9 -1.62 -2.47 59.97
C THR A 9 -1.65 -1.55 61.19
N GLY A 10 -2.70 -1.65 62.00
CA GLY A 10 -2.84 -0.93 63.26
C GLY A 10 -4.25 -0.40 63.50
N VAL A 11 -4.44 0.22 64.66
CA VAL A 11 -5.72 0.77 65.10
C VAL A 11 -5.66 2.30 65.05
N ARG A 12 -6.77 2.92 64.63
CA ARG A 12 -6.98 4.37 64.74
C ARG A 12 -8.24 4.59 65.57
N THR A 13 -8.09 5.17 66.74
CA THR A 13 -9.20 5.61 67.58
C THR A 13 -9.50 7.07 67.28
N VAL A 14 -10.77 7.40 67.06
CA VAL A 14 -11.25 8.77 66.91
C VAL A 14 -12.22 9.04 68.03
N GLU A 15 -11.90 10.01 68.88
CA GLU A 15 -12.77 10.46 69.96
C GLU A 15 -13.40 11.79 69.56
N TYR A 16 -14.72 11.90 69.70
CA TYR A 16 -15.47 13.10 69.38
C TYR A 16 -16.43 13.42 70.52
N MET A 17 -16.37 14.65 71.05
CA MET A 17 -17.28 15.13 72.08
C MET A 17 -18.51 15.76 71.43
N ALA A 18 -19.67 15.15 71.64
CA ALA A 18 -20.96 15.71 71.24
C ALA A 18 -21.65 16.36 72.45
N ILE A 19 -21.99 17.65 72.32
CA ILE A 19 -22.74 18.38 73.36
C ILE A 19 -24.15 18.65 72.81
N PRO A 20 -25.19 17.95 73.30
CA PRO A 20 -26.55 18.22 72.88
C PRO A 20 -27.04 19.55 73.46
N ARG A 21 -27.75 20.33 72.64
CA ARG A 21 -28.27 21.65 73.03
C ARG A 21 -29.76 21.66 73.36
N TYR A 22 -30.48 20.62 72.97
CA TYR A 22 -31.93 20.51 73.13
C TYR A 22 -32.31 19.11 73.61
N GLU A 23 -33.40 19.04 74.38
CA GLU A 23 -34.03 17.79 74.82
C GLU A 23 -34.69 17.06 73.64
N GLY A 24 -34.64 15.73 73.64
CA GLY A 24 -35.24 14.93 72.57
C GLY A 24 -34.57 13.59 72.35
N SER A 25 -35.13 12.82 71.40
CA SER A 25 -34.57 11.55 70.94
C SER A 25 -33.73 11.77 69.70
N TYR A 26 -32.48 11.32 69.74
CA TYR A 26 -31.53 11.42 68.65
C TYR A 26 -30.99 10.04 68.31
N SER A 27 -30.68 9.80 67.04
CA SER A 27 -30.02 8.57 66.62
C SER A 27 -28.68 8.89 65.95
N ILE A 28 -27.65 8.13 66.32
CA ILE A 28 -26.38 8.09 65.60
C ILE A 28 -26.52 6.99 64.55
N PRO A 29 -26.62 7.34 63.26
CA PRO A 29 -26.84 6.35 62.21
C PRO A 29 -25.63 5.42 62.06
N PRO A 30 -25.85 4.20 61.57
CA PRO A 30 -24.78 3.27 61.27
C PRO A 30 -23.85 3.84 60.19
N VAL A 31 -22.54 3.62 60.35
CA VAL A 31 -21.54 3.98 59.36
C VAL A 31 -21.13 2.71 58.62
N GLU A 32 -21.17 2.77 57.29
CA GLU A 32 -20.76 1.67 56.41
C GLU A 32 -19.32 1.86 55.94
N PHE A 33 -18.57 0.77 55.94
CA PHE A 33 -17.21 0.70 55.44
C PHE A 33 -17.03 -0.51 54.53
N THR A 34 -16.72 -0.27 53.26
CA THR A 34 -16.54 -1.32 52.25
C THR A 34 -15.06 -1.50 51.91
N TYR A 35 -14.58 -2.74 51.93
CA TYR A 35 -13.22 -3.10 51.54
C TYR A 35 -13.21 -4.32 50.61
N PHE A 36 -12.11 -4.50 49.87
CA PHE A 36 -11.91 -5.66 49.00
C PHE A 36 -11.15 -6.75 49.77
N ASP A 37 -11.74 -7.94 49.88
CA ASP A 37 -11.12 -9.09 50.52
C ASP A 37 -10.39 -9.96 49.49
N LEU A 38 -9.06 -10.01 49.61
CA LEU A 38 -8.18 -10.79 48.72
C LEU A 38 -8.37 -12.30 48.86
N SER A 39 -8.90 -12.79 49.98
CA SER A 39 -9.12 -14.23 50.21
C SER A 39 -10.37 -14.74 49.50
N SER A 40 -11.43 -13.93 49.46
CA SER A 40 -12.70 -14.27 48.79
C SER A 40 -12.87 -13.62 47.42
N ASN A 41 -11.91 -12.79 46.97
CA ASN A 41 -11.96 -12.01 45.72
C ASN A 41 -13.27 -11.24 45.54
N SER A 42 -13.79 -10.67 46.63
CA SER A 42 -15.09 -9.98 46.64
C SER A 42 -15.07 -8.78 47.59
N TYR A 43 -15.96 -7.81 47.33
CA TYR A 43 -16.16 -6.66 48.21
C TYR A 43 -17.00 -7.08 49.43
N LYS A 44 -16.57 -6.67 50.62
CA LYS A 44 -17.28 -6.86 51.88
C LYS A 44 -17.57 -5.50 52.53
N THR A 45 -18.78 -5.35 53.05
CA THR A 45 -19.24 -4.14 53.73
C THR A 45 -19.43 -4.45 55.21
N LEU A 46 -18.82 -3.63 56.07
CA LEU A 46 -18.97 -3.64 57.52
C LEU A 46 -19.83 -2.45 57.93
N THR A 47 -20.73 -2.68 58.89
CA THR A 47 -21.66 -1.65 59.35
C THR A 47 -21.57 -1.55 60.87
N THR A 48 -21.44 -0.34 61.39
CA THR A 48 -21.51 -0.11 62.84
C THR A 48 -22.95 -0.21 63.32
N PRO A 49 -23.21 -0.54 64.61
CA PRO A 49 -24.57 -0.47 65.14
C PRO A 49 -25.08 0.99 65.17
N GLU A 50 -26.39 1.13 65.12
CA GLU A 50 -27.09 2.39 65.38
C GLU A 50 -27.16 2.64 66.90
N TYR A 51 -26.97 3.88 67.34
CA TYR A 51 -27.08 4.25 68.75
C TYR A 51 -28.19 5.25 68.97
N ALA A 52 -29.26 4.84 69.66
CA ALA A 52 -30.32 5.73 70.10
C ALA A 52 -29.92 6.44 71.41
N LEU A 53 -30.00 7.76 71.42
CA LEU A 53 -29.70 8.62 72.54
C LEU A 53 -30.97 9.38 72.95
N GLN A 54 -31.37 9.24 74.21
CA GLN A 54 -32.43 10.05 74.80
C GLN A 54 -31.79 11.16 75.63
N ILE A 55 -32.05 12.41 75.26
CA ILE A 55 -31.50 13.58 75.94
C ILE A 55 -32.61 14.22 76.75
N ASP A 56 -32.45 14.16 78.07
CA ASP A 56 -33.38 14.78 79.02
C ASP A 56 -33.19 16.29 79.08
N LYS A 57 -34.26 16.98 79.53
CA LYS A 57 -34.24 18.42 79.77
C LYS A 57 -33.25 18.79 80.87
N GLY A 58 -32.28 19.63 80.54
CA GLY A 58 -31.34 20.18 81.53
C GLY A 58 -32.01 21.19 82.48
N ASP A 59 -31.55 21.25 83.72
CA ASP A 59 -31.99 22.23 84.73
C ASP A 59 -31.46 23.63 84.39
N PRO A 60 -32.33 24.65 84.23
CA PRO A 60 -31.92 26.01 83.86
C PRO A 60 -31.04 26.72 84.91
N SER A 61 -30.95 26.20 86.14
CA SER A 61 -30.24 26.86 87.25
C SER A 61 -28.73 26.58 87.33
N SER A 62 -28.17 25.71 86.47
CA SER A 62 -26.72 25.41 86.40
C SER A 62 -26.01 25.99 85.17
N ALA A 63 -26.58 27.00 84.52
CA ALA A 63 -25.95 27.69 83.40
C ALA A 63 -24.76 28.54 83.87
N THR A 64 -23.60 27.91 84.07
CA THR A 64 -22.33 28.64 84.09
C THR A 64 -22.10 29.12 82.66
N VAL A 65 -22.27 30.43 82.44
CA VAL A 65 -22.02 31.12 81.18
C VAL A 65 -20.52 31.06 80.88
N GLY A 66 -20.06 29.93 80.34
CA GLY A 66 -18.86 29.91 79.54
C GLY A 66 -19.19 30.57 78.21
N THR A 67 -18.50 31.65 77.87
CA THR A 67 -18.58 32.27 76.54
C THR A 67 -18.02 31.28 75.51
N PHE A 68 -18.85 30.34 75.08
CA PHE A 68 -18.55 29.50 73.93
C PHE A 68 -18.71 30.38 72.71
N VAL A 69 -17.57 30.86 72.20
CA VAL A 69 -17.48 31.64 70.97
C VAL A 69 -18.31 30.93 69.90
N ASN A 70 -19.36 31.59 69.44
CA ASN A 70 -20.14 31.18 68.29
C ASN A 70 -19.23 31.29 67.05
N ARG A 71 -18.52 30.20 66.74
CA ARG A 71 -17.78 30.01 65.49
C ARG A 71 -18.66 29.34 64.44
N GLN A 72 -19.97 29.64 64.44
CA GLN A 72 -20.87 29.14 63.39
C GLN A 72 -20.72 29.92 62.07
N ASP A 73 -19.92 30.99 62.05
CA ASP A 73 -19.66 31.81 60.85
C ASP A 73 -18.17 31.90 60.49
N ILE A 74 -17.41 30.83 60.69
CA ILE A 74 -16.30 30.61 59.77
C ILE A 74 -16.95 30.09 58.49
N ARG A 75 -17.39 31.02 57.63
CA ARG A 75 -17.42 30.75 56.20
C ARG A 75 -16.06 30.17 55.89
N VAL A 76 -16.01 28.86 55.65
CA VAL A 76 -14.81 28.18 55.16
C VAL A 76 -14.40 29.00 53.95
N GLU A 77 -13.35 29.80 54.11
CA GLU A 77 -12.73 30.50 53.02
C GLU A 77 -12.48 29.45 51.94
N GLN A 78 -12.88 29.78 50.73
CA GLN A 78 -12.87 28.90 49.56
C GLN A 78 -11.43 28.59 49.09
N ASP A 79 -10.48 28.40 50.00
CA ASP A 79 -9.09 28.05 49.70
C ASP A 79 -8.94 26.56 49.35
N ILE A 80 -9.93 25.74 49.73
CA ILE A 80 -10.07 24.36 49.27
C ILE A 80 -11.28 24.30 48.33
N ARG A 81 -11.06 24.59 47.05
CA ARG A 81 -12.02 24.23 46.01
C ARG A 81 -12.14 22.71 45.97
N PHE A 82 -13.37 22.19 45.95
CA PHE A 82 -13.62 20.77 45.76
C PHE A 82 -12.89 20.27 44.49
N LEU A 83 -11.99 19.31 44.64
CA LEU A 83 -11.42 18.59 43.52
C LEU A 83 -12.51 17.67 42.94
N LYS A 84 -13.25 18.19 41.94
CA LYS A 84 -14.27 17.47 41.15
C LYS A 84 -15.43 16.88 41.98
N THR A 85 -16.47 17.67 42.16
CA THR A 85 -17.76 17.31 42.79
C THR A 85 -18.78 16.64 41.86
N GLY A 86 -18.40 16.32 40.61
CA GLY A 86 -19.26 15.55 39.71
C GLY A 86 -19.08 14.04 39.91
N ASP A 87 -20.12 13.27 39.63
CA ASP A 87 -20.00 11.80 39.56
C ASP A 87 -18.87 11.43 38.58
N PRO A 88 -17.94 10.54 38.95
CA PRO A 88 -16.86 10.11 38.07
C PRO A 88 -17.47 9.42 36.85
N SER A 89 -17.47 10.10 35.71
CA SER A 89 -17.78 9.45 34.44
C SER A 89 -16.53 8.74 33.95
N TYR A 90 -16.63 7.42 33.78
CA TYR A 90 -15.64 6.64 33.09
C TYR A 90 -15.74 6.95 31.59
N THR A 91 -15.08 8.01 31.14
CA THR A 91 -14.77 8.10 29.71
C THR A 91 -13.68 7.09 29.42
N SER A 92 -14.09 6.00 28.78
CA SER A 92 -13.17 5.04 28.18
C SER A 92 -12.40 5.77 27.07
N SER A 93 -11.28 6.42 27.42
CA SER A 93 -10.34 6.99 26.46
C SER A 93 -9.53 5.87 25.83
N VAL A 94 -10.22 4.95 25.17
CA VAL A 94 -9.64 4.07 24.17
C VAL A 94 -10.26 4.41 22.83
N ASN A 95 -9.92 5.61 22.34
CA ASN A 95 -9.69 5.76 20.91
C ASN A 95 -8.39 5.00 20.59
N PHE A 96 -8.46 3.68 20.69
CA PHE A 96 -7.34 2.80 20.43
C PHE A 96 -7.10 2.84 18.93
N LEU A 97 -6.07 3.60 18.52
CA LEU A 97 -5.66 3.74 17.12
C LEU A 97 -5.43 2.38 16.46
N ALA A 98 -4.97 1.40 17.24
CA ALA A 98 -4.75 0.01 16.83
C ALA A 98 -6.07 -0.76 16.66
N GLY A 99 -6.82 -0.41 15.63
CA GLY A 99 -8.12 -1.00 15.30
C GLY A 99 -8.92 -0.11 14.35
N SER A 100 -8.57 1.17 14.27
CA SER A 100 -9.11 2.09 13.27
C SER A 100 -8.76 1.65 11.84
N LEU A 101 -9.65 1.94 10.89
CA LEU A 101 -9.41 1.70 9.46
C LEU A 101 -8.12 2.38 8.97
N GLY A 102 -7.82 3.58 9.46
CA GLY A 102 -6.60 4.32 9.10
C GLY A 102 -5.32 3.60 9.51
N TYR A 103 -5.31 2.93 10.67
CA TYR A 103 -4.17 2.14 11.13
C TYR A 103 -3.89 0.96 10.20
N TRP A 104 -4.93 0.22 9.79
CA TRP A 104 -4.78 -0.89 8.84
C TRP A 104 -4.35 -0.39 7.45
N LEU A 105 -4.91 0.73 6.98
CA LEU A 105 -4.50 1.33 5.71
C LEU A 105 -3.01 1.69 5.69
N TRP A 106 -2.46 2.16 6.81
CA TRP A 106 -1.03 2.53 6.89
C TRP A 106 -0.08 1.36 6.63
N TYR A 107 -0.50 0.12 6.93
CA TYR A 107 0.29 -1.08 6.60
C TYR A 107 -0.06 -1.66 5.23
N ILE A 108 -1.34 -1.63 4.84
CA ILE A 108 -1.82 -2.23 3.59
C ILE A 108 -1.32 -1.44 2.38
N VAL A 109 -1.31 -0.11 2.44
CA VAL A 109 -0.89 0.76 1.31
C VAL A 109 0.56 0.51 0.90
N PRO A 110 1.58 0.58 1.79
CA PRO A 110 2.96 0.31 1.41
C PRO A 110 3.18 -1.15 0.98
N LEU A 111 2.46 -2.11 1.59
CA LEU A 111 2.51 -3.51 1.17
C LEU A 111 1.98 -3.68 -0.27
N LEU A 112 0.85 -3.05 -0.60
CA LEU A 112 0.28 -3.07 -1.95
C LEU A 112 1.23 -2.41 -2.96
N LEU A 113 1.84 -1.27 -2.61
CA LEU A 113 2.82 -0.62 -3.48
C LEU A 113 4.04 -1.51 -3.73
N LEU A 114 4.53 -2.22 -2.72
CA LEU A 114 5.62 -3.19 -2.86
C LEU A 114 5.22 -4.36 -3.78
N VAL A 115 4.03 -4.93 -3.58
CA VAL A 115 3.53 -6.05 -4.40
C VAL A 115 3.36 -5.62 -5.85
N ILE A 116 2.77 -4.45 -6.10
CA ILE A 116 2.60 -3.89 -7.45
C ILE A 116 3.97 -3.62 -8.08
N GLY A 117 4.88 -2.98 -7.35
CA GLY A 117 6.24 -2.72 -7.81
C GLY A 117 7.02 -4.00 -8.13
N TYR A 118 6.86 -5.05 -7.33
CA TYR A 118 7.43 -6.37 -7.58
C TYR A 118 6.85 -7.02 -8.83
N ILE A 119 5.53 -6.99 -9.02
CA ILE A 119 4.89 -7.54 -10.23
C ILE A 119 5.37 -6.81 -11.49
N ILE A 120 5.46 -5.47 -11.45
CA ILE A 120 5.94 -4.66 -12.57
C ILE A 120 7.41 -4.99 -12.86
N ASN A 121 8.28 -4.99 -11.84
CA ASN A 121 9.69 -5.33 -12.00
C ASN A 121 9.89 -6.75 -12.53
N ARG A 122 9.11 -7.71 -12.04
CA ARG A 122 9.17 -9.10 -12.51
C ARG A 122 8.74 -9.23 -13.96
N LYS A 123 7.68 -8.51 -14.37
CA LYS A 123 7.26 -8.45 -15.78
C LYS A 123 8.36 -7.83 -16.64
N GLN A 124 8.91 -6.69 -16.23
CA GLN A 124 10.00 -6.03 -16.95
C GLN A 124 11.26 -6.90 -17.02
N ALA A 125 11.63 -7.60 -15.95
CA ALA A 125 12.78 -8.51 -15.93
C ALA A 125 12.60 -9.68 -16.90
N ILE A 126 11.40 -10.27 -16.97
CA ILE A 126 11.07 -11.34 -17.92
C ILE A 126 11.05 -10.82 -19.36
N GLU A 127 10.50 -9.62 -19.59
CA GLU A 127 10.51 -8.99 -20.91
C GLU A 127 11.94 -8.64 -21.35
N ASN A 128 12.77 -8.10 -20.44
CA ASN A 128 14.18 -7.76 -20.66
C ASN A 128 15.04 -8.99 -20.96
N ALA A 129 14.83 -10.09 -20.23
CA ALA A 129 15.49 -11.38 -20.52
C ALA A 129 15.05 -11.98 -21.86
N ASN A 130 13.83 -11.68 -22.33
CA ASN A 130 13.28 -12.17 -23.59
C ASN A 130 13.22 -11.10 -24.69
N VAL A 131 14.03 -10.03 -24.62
CA VAL A 131 14.01 -8.98 -25.66
C VAL A 131 14.34 -9.57 -27.03
N ALA A 132 15.35 -10.44 -27.12
CA ALA A 132 15.67 -11.12 -28.38
C ALA A 132 14.50 -11.99 -28.87
N LEU A 133 13.87 -12.77 -27.99
CA LEU A 133 12.72 -13.61 -28.33
C LEU A 133 11.45 -12.81 -28.69
N THR A 134 11.26 -11.64 -28.10
CA THR A 134 10.12 -10.76 -28.43
C THR A 134 10.38 -9.96 -29.71
N ARG A 135 11.62 -9.54 -29.97
CA ARG A 135 12.05 -8.92 -31.23
C ARG A 135 11.88 -9.88 -32.39
N THR A 136 12.40 -11.11 -32.30
CA THR A 136 12.21 -12.16 -33.32
C THR A 136 10.74 -12.47 -33.60
N ARG A 137 9.87 -12.51 -32.57
CA ARG A 137 8.42 -12.70 -32.73
C ARG A 137 7.72 -11.50 -33.38
N LYS A 138 8.19 -10.29 -33.12
CA LYS A 138 7.60 -9.04 -33.65
C LYS A 138 8.20 -8.62 -35.00
N ALA A 139 9.34 -9.19 -35.41
CA ALA A 139 10.06 -8.85 -36.64
C ALA A 139 9.14 -8.77 -37.87
N ASN A 140 8.33 -9.81 -38.08
CA ASN A 140 7.35 -9.84 -39.18
C ASN A 140 6.34 -8.69 -39.09
N LYS A 141 5.76 -8.46 -37.90
CA LYS A 141 4.79 -7.37 -37.69
C LYS A 141 5.42 -5.99 -37.98
N VAL A 142 6.69 -5.80 -37.59
CA VAL A 142 7.42 -4.55 -37.85
C VAL A 142 7.72 -4.40 -39.34
N ALA A 143 8.17 -5.46 -40.00
CA ALA A 143 8.45 -5.47 -41.43
C ALA A 143 7.18 -5.18 -42.26
N ILE A 144 6.06 -5.85 -41.98
CA ILE A 144 4.77 -5.56 -42.63
C ILE A 144 4.34 -4.12 -42.39
N LYS A 145 4.54 -3.58 -41.17
CA LYS A 145 4.18 -2.18 -40.87
C LYS A 145 5.00 -1.21 -41.73
N ARG A 146 6.29 -1.48 -41.93
CA ARG A 146 7.15 -0.67 -42.81
C ARG A 146 6.81 -0.84 -44.28
N LEU A 147 6.51 -2.06 -44.72
CA LEU A 147 6.04 -2.31 -46.09
C LEU A 147 4.74 -1.57 -46.39
N LYS A 148 3.82 -1.41 -45.41
CA LYS A 148 2.65 -0.52 -45.59
C LYS A 148 3.04 0.95 -45.81
N VAL A 149 4.13 1.42 -45.21
CA VAL A 149 4.65 2.77 -45.50
C VAL A 149 5.23 2.81 -46.90
N ALA A 150 6.00 1.79 -47.31
CA ALA A 150 6.46 1.65 -48.70
C ALA A 150 5.27 1.64 -49.69
N GLU A 151 4.15 0.99 -49.37
CA GLU A 151 2.93 1.01 -50.19
C GLU A 151 2.36 2.43 -50.39
N THR A 152 2.53 3.32 -49.40
CA THR A 152 2.12 4.73 -49.56
C THR A 152 3.04 5.48 -50.53
N HIS A 153 4.35 5.23 -50.48
CA HIS A 153 5.32 5.81 -51.43
C HIS A 153 5.12 5.26 -52.85
N LEU A 154 4.79 3.97 -52.97
CA LEU A 154 4.41 3.32 -54.23
C LEU A 154 3.23 4.03 -54.89
N LYS A 155 2.16 4.31 -54.14
CA LYS A 155 0.98 5.05 -54.63
C LYS A 155 1.28 6.50 -54.99
N ALA A 156 2.21 7.12 -54.28
CA ALA A 156 2.70 8.46 -54.57
C ALA A 156 3.70 8.50 -55.74
N GLN A 157 4.09 7.33 -56.29
CA GLN A 157 5.16 7.17 -57.29
C GLN A 157 6.51 7.77 -56.86
N ASP A 158 6.73 7.82 -55.55
CA ASP A 158 7.98 8.29 -54.95
C ASP A 158 8.97 7.13 -54.87
N LYS A 159 9.76 6.97 -55.93
CA LYS A 159 10.69 5.84 -56.12
C LYS A 159 11.75 5.79 -55.02
N GLU A 160 12.39 6.92 -54.74
CA GLU A 160 13.52 6.99 -53.81
C GLU A 160 13.10 6.55 -52.40
N SER A 161 12.01 7.13 -51.90
CA SER A 161 11.47 6.78 -50.58
C SER A 161 10.92 5.35 -50.54
N PHE A 162 10.36 4.85 -51.65
CA PHE A 162 9.87 3.47 -51.75
C PHE A 162 11.02 2.47 -51.55
N TYR A 163 12.08 2.57 -52.35
CA TYR A 163 13.20 1.63 -52.27
C TYR A 163 13.95 1.75 -50.94
N GLU A 164 14.08 2.96 -50.37
CA GLU A 164 14.67 3.14 -49.04
C GLU A 164 13.87 2.42 -47.95
N GLU A 165 12.54 2.56 -47.94
CA GLU A 165 11.73 1.96 -46.88
C GLU A 165 11.58 0.43 -47.04
N VAL A 166 11.58 -0.09 -48.28
CA VAL A 166 11.65 -1.55 -48.54
C VAL A 166 12.97 -2.11 -48.00
N LEU A 167 14.09 -1.46 -48.33
CA LEU A 167 15.41 -1.88 -47.88
C LEU A 167 15.50 -1.85 -46.35
N ARG A 168 15.02 -0.78 -45.71
CA ARG A 168 14.90 -0.70 -44.23
C ARG A 168 14.01 -1.78 -43.64
N ALA A 169 12.91 -2.14 -44.31
CA ALA A 169 12.03 -3.21 -43.85
C ALA A 169 12.75 -4.55 -43.83
N ILE A 170 13.53 -4.86 -44.89
CA ILE A 170 14.29 -6.12 -45.01
C ILE A 170 15.45 -6.17 -44.01
N TRP A 171 16.30 -5.13 -43.95
CA TRP A 171 17.42 -5.07 -43.00
C TRP A 171 16.93 -5.11 -41.55
N GLY A 172 15.83 -4.40 -41.24
CA GLY A 172 15.20 -4.44 -39.92
C GLY A 172 14.62 -5.81 -39.59
N TYR A 173 13.98 -6.48 -40.56
CA TYR A 173 13.46 -7.82 -40.41
C TYR A 173 14.57 -8.81 -40.04
N PHE A 174 15.66 -8.85 -40.80
CA PHE A 174 16.78 -9.75 -40.53
C PHE A 174 17.50 -9.41 -39.23
N SER A 175 17.68 -8.13 -38.91
CA SER A 175 18.30 -7.73 -37.64
C SER A 175 17.49 -8.23 -36.44
N ASP A 176 16.17 -8.09 -36.48
CA ASP A 176 15.30 -8.58 -35.41
C ASP A 176 15.15 -10.11 -35.41
N LYS A 177 15.17 -10.76 -36.58
CA LYS A 177 14.95 -12.21 -36.73
C LYS A 177 16.19 -13.04 -36.43
N LEU A 178 17.36 -12.57 -36.83
CA LEU A 178 18.66 -13.20 -36.56
C LEU A 178 19.29 -12.69 -35.27
N SER A 179 18.69 -11.67 -34.62
CA SER A 179 19.24 -11.00 -33.44
C SER A 179 20.65 -10.42 -33.65
N ILE A 180 20.98 -10.06 -34.90
CA ILE A 180 22.25 -9.44 -35.27
C ILE A 180 22.04 -7.92 -35.38
N PRO A 181 22.85 -7.07 -34.72
CA PRO A 181 22.75 -5.62 -34.86
C PRO A 181 22.91 -5.18 -36.32
N VAL A 182 22.10 -4.23 -36.79
CA VAL A 182 22.14 -3.69 -38.18
C VAL A 182 23.57 -3.30 -38.61
N ALA A 183 24.38 -2.76 -37.70
CA ALA A 183 25.76 -2.36 -37.97
C ALA A 183 26.72 -3.52 -38.32
N ARG A 184 26.34 -4.76 -38.01
CA ARG A 184 27.09 -5.99 -38.34
C ARG A 184 26.37 -6.84 -39.39
N LEU A 185 25.23 -6.38 -39.89
CA LEU A 185 24.44 -7.09 -40.87
C LEU A 185 25.10 -6.87 -42.25
N SER A 186 25.37 -7.96 -42.96
CA SER A 186 25.83 -7.98 -44.35
C SER A 186 25.06 -9.07 -45.12
N LYS A 187 25.06 -9.00 -46.46
CA LYS A 187 24.40 -10.03 -47.29
C LYS A 187 24.98 -11.42 -47.02
N ASP A 188 26.32 -11.50 -46.95
CA ASP A 188 27.04 -12.75 -46.63
C ASP A 188 26.63 -13.33 -45.26
N ASN A 189 26.52 -12.49 -44.23
CA ASN A 189 26.14 -12.94 -42.89
C ASN A 189 24.68 -13.40 -42.86
N ILE A 190 23.78 -12.74 -43.59
CA ILE A 190 22.39 -13.18 -43.70
C ILE A 190 22.35 -14.53 -44.39
N GLU A 191 22.98 -14.67 -45.56
CA GLU A 191 23.00 -15.92 -46.34
C GLU A 191 23.52 -17.11 -45.51
N ALA A 192 24.65 -16.94 -44.84
CA ALA A 192 25.22 -17.98 -43.98
C ALA A 192 24.28 -18.39 -42.83
N GLU A 193 23.63 -17.42 -42.17
CA GLU A 193 22.69 -17.68 -41.08
C GLU A 193 21.39 -18.34 -41.56
N LEU A 194 20.88 -17.95 -42.74
CA LEU A 194 19.67 -18.56 -43.32
C LEU A 194 19.93 -20.00 -43.76
N ALA A 195 21.09 -20.26 -44.38
CA ALA A 195 21.53 -21.60 -44.73
C ALA A 195 21.72 -22.48 -43.48
N GLY A 196 22.32 -21.93 -42.42
CA GLY A 196 22.47 -22.60 -41.13
C GLY A 196 21.14 -22.96 -40.45
N GLN A 197 20.07 -22.21 -40.72
CA GLN A 197 18.71 -22.50 -40.24
C GLN A 197 17.92 -23.47 -41.13
N GLY A 198 18.53 -23.99 -42.21
CA GLY A 198 17.90 -24.94 -43.13
C GLY A 198 16.79 -24.31 -43.98
N ILE A 199 16.91 -23.03 -44.29
CA ILE A 199 16.02 -22.35 -45.23
C ILE A 199 16.41 -22.73 -46.66
N ASP A 200 15.40 -22.82 -47.53
CA ASP A 200 15.55 -23.19 -48.94
C ASP A 200 16.42 -22.17 -49.69
N ASP A 201 17.41 -22.63 -50.44
CA ASP A 201 18.36 -21.78 -51.19
C ASP A 201 17.62 -20.85 -52.16
N ALA A 202 16.51 -21.33 -52.76
CA ALA A 202 15.67 -20.51 -53.63
C ALA A 202 15.04 -19.30 -52.92
N LEU A 203 14.71 -19.43 -51.63
CA LEU A 203 14.17 -18.34 -50.84
C LEU A 203 15.27 -17.35 -50.44
N VAL A 204 16.47 -17.85 -50.15
CA VAL A 204 17.64 -17.03 -49.83
C VAL A 204 18.03 -16.18 -51.04
N GLU A 205 18.14 -16.78 -52.22
CA GLU A 205 18.45 -16.10 -53.48
C GLU A 205 17.39 -15.03 -53.82
N LYS A 206 16.12 -15.31 -53.53
CA LYS A 206 15.03 -14.33 -53.68
C LYS A 206 15.23 -13.10 -52.77
N PHE A 207 15.66 -13.28 -51.53
CA PHE A 207 15.96 -12.13 -50.66
C PHE A 207 17.19 -11.35 -51.15
N MET A 208 18.23 -12.03 -51.64
CA MET A 208 19.44 -11.37 -52.14
C MET A 208 19.14 -10.55 -53.39
N SER A 209 18.41 -11.11 -54.35
CA SER A 209 18.00 -10.39 -55.57
C SER A 209 17.13 -9.17 -55.28
N ILE A 210 16.21 -9.23 -54.31
CA ILE A 210 15.42 -8.07 -53.88
C ILE A 210 16.32 -6.98 -53.28
N LEU A 211 17.28 -7.35 -52.43
CA LEU A 211 18.24 -6.42 -51.83
C LEU A 211 19.11 -5.76 -52.90
N ASP A 212 19.65 -6.55 -53.84
CA ASP A 212 20.45 -6.06 -54.97
C ASP A 212 19.66 -5.07 -55.82
N THR A 213 18.40 -5.39 -56.13
CA THR A 213 17.55 -4.52 -56.95
C THR A 213 17.25 -3.21 -56.23
N CYS A 214 16.93 -3.26 -54.93
CA CYS A 214 16.68 -2.04 -54.15
C CYS A 214 17.94 -1.18 -53.97
N GLU A 215 19.11 -1.80 -53.76
CA GLU A 215 20.38 -1.08 -53.69
C GLU A 215 20.72 -0.45 -55.04
N PHE A 216 20.59 -1.20 -56.14
CA PHE A 216 20.83 -0.69 -57.48
C PHE A 216 19.90 0.48 -57.82
N ALA A 217 18.59 0.33 -57.59
CA ALA A 217 17.61 1.37 -57.86
C ALA A 217 17.87 2.66 -57.06
N ARG A 218 18.44 2.55 -55.86
CA ARG A 218 18.84 3.72 -55.05
C ARG A 218 19.99 4.51 -55.68
N TYR A 219 20.93 3.83 -56.34
CA TYR A 219 22.10 4.47 -56.94
C TYR A 219 21.94 4.78 -58.44
N ALA A 220 21.02 4.10 -59.13
CA ALA A 220 20.72 4.25 -60.54
C ALA A 220 19.20 4.29 -60.78
N PRO A 221 18.53 5.42 -60.52
CA PRO A 221 17.06 5.54 -60.53
C PRO A 221 16.45 5.62 -61.94
N ALA A 222 16.76 4.64 -62.81
CA ALA A 222 16.22 4.56 -64.19
C ALA A 222 14.99 3.62 -64.33
N GLU A 223 14.59 2.93 -63.27
CA GLU A 223 13.57 1.87 -63.29
C GLU A 223 12.12 2.38 -63.39
N SER A 224 11.23 1.53 -63.90
CA SER A 224 9.82 1.79 -64.16
C SER A 224 8.93 1.56 -62.93
N THR A 225 7.73 2.15 -62.91
CA THR A 225 6.75 1.94 -61.82
C THR A 225 6.32 0.47 -61.68
N ALA A 226 6.33 -0.30 -62.78
CA ALA A 226 6.00 -1.72 -62.78
C ALA A 226 7.02 -2.56 -61.99
N GLU A 227 8.29 -2.12 -61.93
CA GLU A 227 9.32 -2.78 -61.13
C GLU A 227 9.12 -2.55 -59.63
N MET A 228 8.64 -1.36 -59.22
CA MET A 228 8.29 -1.10 -57.82
C MET A 228 7.13 -2.00 -57.33
N ASP A 229 6.07 -2.14 -58.13
CA ASP A 229 4.94 -3.02 -57.80
C ASP A 229 5.39 -4.48 -57.67
N ARG A 230 6.28 -4.92 -58.57
CA ARG A 230 6.87 -6.27 -58.53
C ARG A 230 7.69 -6.47 -57.26
N ILE A 231 8.61 -5.57 -56.95
CA ILE A 231 9.48 -5.65 -55.76
C ILE A 231 8.67 -5.65 -54.47
N TYR A 232 7.61 -4.83 -54.39
CA TYR A 232 6.72 -4.81 -53.24
C TYR A 232 6.07 -6.19 -52.99
N ASN A 233 5.48 -6.78 -54.03
CA ASN A 233 4.80 -8.07 -53.94
C ASN A 233 5.78 -9.21 -53.69
N GLU A 234 6.96 -9.20 -54.32
CA GLU A 234 8.02 -10.18 -54.09
C GLU A 234 8.52 -10.14 -52.64
N THR A 235 8.71 -8.93 -52.08
CA THR A 235 9.15 -8.75 -50.69
C THR A 235 8.11 -9.24 -49.70
N LEU A 236 6.84 -8.86 -49.89
CA LEU A 236 5.74 -9.36 -49.07
C LEU A 236 5.62 -10.89 -49.12
N GLY A 237 5.73 -11.45 -50.33
CA GLY A 237 5.70 -12.90 -50.55
C GLY A 237 6.84 -13.62 -49.86
N ALA A 238 8.07 -13.12 -50.00
CA ALA A 238 9.27 -13.72 -49.40
C ALA A 238 9.20 -13.71 -47.85
N ILE A 239 8.79 -12.59 -47.24
CA ILE A 239 8.60 -12.51 -45.78
C ILE A 239 7.49 -13.46 -45.31
N GLY A 240 6.39 -13.55 -46.06
CA GLY A 240 5.29 -14.47 -45.76
C GLY A 240 5.70 -15.94 -45.84
N GLU A 241 6.46 -16.31 -46.87
CA GLU A 241 6.98 -17.66 -47.08
C GLU A 241 7.98 -18.06 -45.98
N MET A 242 8.89 -17.15 -45.64
CA MET A 242 9.87 -17.36 -44.58
C MET A 242 9.21 -17.62 -43.22
N GLU A 243 8.13 -16.90 -42.91
CA GLU A 243 7.36 -17.10 -41.68
C GLU A 243 6.62 -18.44 -41.66
N ASN A 244 6.09 -18.88 -42.79
CA ASN A 244 5.45 -20.20 -42.89
C ASN A 244 6.45 -21.33 -42.68
N LYS A 245 7.64 -21.24 -43.26
CA LYS A 245 8.72 -22.24 -43.08
C LYS A 245 9.19 -22.28 -41.62
N LEU A 246 9.41 -21.12 -41.00
CA LEU A 246 9.86 -21.03 -39.60
C LEU A 246 8.79 -21.43 -38.58
N LYS A 247 7.50 -21.32 -38.90
CA LYS A 247 6.42 -21.89 -38.07
C LYS A 247 6.33 -23.41 -38.19
N LYS A 248 6.68 -23.98 -39.34
CA LYS A 248 6.60 -25.43 -39.58
C LYS A 248 7.71 -26.22 -38.86
N ASN A 249 8.86 -25.57 -38.61
CA ASN A 249 10.00 -26.17 -37.91
C ASN A 249 9.94 -26.02 -36.37
N ARG A 250 8.83 -25.51 -35.81
CA ARG A 250 8.65 -25.26 -34.38
C ARG A 250 7.50 -26.10 -33.82
#